data_AF-A0AB33IWU6-F1
#
_entry.id   AF-A0AB33IWU6-F1
#
_cell.length_a   1.000
_cell.length_b   1.000
_cell.length_c   1.000
_cell.angle_alpha   90.00
_cell.angle_beta   90.00
_cell.angle_gamma   90.00
#
_symmetry.space_group_name_H-M   'P 1'
#
loop_
_entity.id
_entity.type
_entity.pdbx_description
1 polymer ?
#
loop_
_entity_poly.entity_id
_entity_poly.type
_entity_poly.pdbx_seq_one_letter_code
_entity_poly.pdbx_strand_id
1 'polypeptide(L)'
;MESGDKMDISEIQYKYAEKRMEDLLKIVDDTTLPTSPQCVELSIMSNIVEEYEKRKFPIGKLTVAEVIRQGLKAKGMTQKELAEAVGLSTSRISDFTKGKSEPTLDTAGEICKVLDIMPADMLNI
;
A
#
# COMPACT_ATOMS: atom_id res chain seq x y z
N MET A 1 -16.51 -22.23 21.29
CA MET A 1 -15.29 -23.02 21.03
C MET A 1 -14.79 -22.54 19.68
N GLU A 2 -13.66 -21.87 19.50
CA GLU A 2 -12.48 -21.63 20.35
C GLU A 2 -12.16 -20.13 20.28
N SER A 3 -12.11 -19.46 21.42
CA SER A 3 -11.42 -18.17 21.51
C SER A 3 -9.93 -18.48 21.62
N GLY A 4 -9.30 -18.79 20.48
CA GLY A 4 -7.85 -18.85 20.39
C GLY A 4 -7.33 -17.44 20.64
N ASP A 5 -6.66 -17.26 21.79
CA ASP A 5 -5.95 -16.05 22.14
C ASP A 5 -5.02 -15.67 20.98
N LYS A 6 -5.39 -14.64 20.22
CA LYS A 6 -4.66 -14.20 19.02
C LYS A 6 -3.44 -13.45 19.53
N MET A 7 -2.42 -14.20 19.96
CA MET A 7 -1.19 -13.71 20.57
C MET A 7 -0.70 -12.49 19.81
N ASP A 8 -0.70 -11.32 20.46
CA ASP A 8 -0.30 -10.08 19.80
C ASP A 8 1.20 -10.12 19.58
N ILE A 9 1.62 -9.99 18.31
CA ILE A 9 3.04 -10.07 17.96
C ILE A 9 3.71 -8.81 18.52
N SER A 10 4.63 -8.99 19.45
CA SER A 10 5.40 -7.90 20.02
C SER A 10 6.43 -7.35 19.02
N GLU A 11 6.85 -6.10 19.20
CA GLU A 11 7.91 -5.49 18.39
C GLU A 11 9.23 -6.28 18.47
N ILE A 12 9.51 -6.92 19.61
CA ILE A 12 10.70 -7.76 19.78
C ILE A 12 10.60 -9.02 18.91
N GLN A 13 9.44 -9.67 18.85
CA GLN A 13 9.21 -10.85 18.00
C GLN A 13 9.30 -10.50 16.51
N TYR A 14 8.76 -9.34 16.12
CA TYR A 14 8.88 -8.80 14.77
C TYR A 14 10.36 -8.58 14.37
N LYS A 15 11.11 -7.81 15.17
CA LYS A 15 12.54 -7.54 14.90
C LYS A 15 13.39 -8.80 14.84
N TYR A 16 13.07 -9.79 15.68
CA TYR A 16 13.73 -11.09 15.63
C TYR A 16 13.42 -11.82 14.31
N ALA A 17 12.14 -11.86 13.92
CA ALA A 17 11.71 -12.52 12.69
C ALA A 17 12.36 -11.89 11.44
N GLU A 18 12.40 -10.56 11.36
CA GLU A 18 13.09 -9.84 10.27
C GLU A 18 14.56 -10.25 10.14
N LYS A 19 15.32 -10.14 11.23
CA LYS A 19 16.73 -10.53 11.24
C LYS A 19 16.91 -12.00 10.87
N ARG A 20 16.02 -12.87 11.36
CA ARG A 20 16.10 -14.30 11.09
C ARG A 20 15.82 -14.61 9.62
N MET A 21 14.88 -13.91 8.99
CA MET A 21 14.63 -14.03 7.55
C MET A 21 15.88 -13.66 6.75
N GLU A 22 16.55 -12.55 7.07
CA GLU A 22 17.80 -12.16 6.39
C GLU A 22 18.87 -13.25 6.47
N ASP A 23 19.00 -13.92 7.62
CA ASP A 23 19.94 -15.02 7.79
C ASP A 23 19.52 -16.28 7.03
N LEU A 24 18.22 -16.60 6.99
CA LEU A 24 17.68 -17.74 6.25
C LEU A 24 17.80 -17.54 4.72
N LEU A 25 17.60 -16.33 4.22
CA LEU A 25 17.75 -16.01 2.79
C LEU A 25 19.20 -16.12 2.28
N LYS A 26 20.19 -16.15 3.17
CA LYS A 26 21.60 -16.42 2.79
C LYS A 26 21.88 -17.89 2.52
N ILE A 27 21.03 -18.79 3.01
CA ILE A 27 21.23 -20.25 2.97
C ILE A 27 20.15 -20.99 2.18
N VAL A 28 18.96 -20.41 2.04
CA VAL A 28 17.85 -20.97 1.25
C VAL A 28 17.99 -20.47 -0.20
N ASP A 29 17.98 -21.41 -1.14
CA ASP A 29 17.96 -21.16 -2.58
C ASP A 29 16.80 -21.88 -3.27
N ASP A 30 16.65 -21.68 -4.58
CA ASP A 30 15.57 -22.28 -5.39
C ASP A 30 15.60 -23.82 -5.45
N THR A 31 16.67 -24.45 -4.97
CA THR A 31 16.83 -25.91 -4.94
C THR A 31 16.54 -26.51 -3.56
N THR A 32 16.36 -25.66 -2.55
CA THR A 32 16.16 -26.06 -1.18
C THR A 32 14.76 -26.66 -1.01
N LEU A 33 14.70 -27.88 -0.46
CA LEU A 33 13.42 -28.58 -0.27
C LEU A 33 12.47 -27.74 0.59
N PRO A 34 11.20 -27.55 0.18
CA PRO A 34 10.20 -26.79 0.95
C PRO A 34 9.96 -27.36 2.36
N THR A 35 10.23 -28.66 2.55
CA THR A 35 10.11 -29.36 3.82
C THR A 35 11.37 -29.30 4.69
N SER A 36 12.45 -28.68 4.19
CA SER A 36 13.66 -28.50 4.99
C SER A 36 13.36 -27.60 6.20
N PRO A 37 14.03 -27.82 7.35
CA PRO A 37 13.82 -26.98 8.53
C PRO A 37 13.97 -25.48 8.24
N GLN A 38 14.88 -25.10 7.33
CA GLN A 38 15.17 -23.72 6.97
C GLN A 38 14.01 -23.09 6.18
N CYS A 39 13.41 -23.81 5.22
CA CYS A 39 12.24 -23.34 4.49
C CYS A 39 11.00 -23.23 5.38
N VAL A 40 10.79 -24.20 6.27
CA VAL A 40 9.69 -24.17 7.25
C VAL A 40 9.87 -23.00 8.21
N GLU A 41 11.09 -22.79 8.72
CA GLU A 41 11.40 -21.66 9.60
C GLU A 41 11.19 -20.32 8.88
N LEU A 42 11.62 -20.20 7.62
CA LEU A 42 11.42 -19.00 6.80
C LEU A 42 9.93 -18.67 6.64
N SER A 43 9.10 -19.69 6.39
CA SER A 43 7.65 -19.52 6.31
C SER A 43 7.05 -19.03 7.63
N ILE A 44 7.48 -19.58 8.77
CA ILE A 44 7.02 -19.14 10.09
C ILE A 44 7.43 -17.69 10.36
N MET A 45 8.69 -17.32 10.11
CA MET A 45 9.17 -15.96 10.32
C MET A 45 8.46 -14.96 9.40
N SER A 46 8.23 -15.33 8.13
CA SER A 46 7.46 -14.52 7.18
C SER A 46 6.05 -14.24 7.69
N ASN A 47 5.36 -15.25 8.21
CA ASN A 47 4.02 -15.06 8.77
C ASN A 47 4.03 -14.11 9.98
N ILE A 48 5.07 -14.14 10.82
CA ILE A 48 5.20 -13.24 11.97
C ILE A 48 5.37 -11.79 11.49
N VAL A 49 6.26 -11.57 10.51
CA VAL A 49 6.50 -10.23 9.93
C VAL A 49 5.22 -9.70 9.28
N GLU A 50 4.58 -10.51 8.42
CA GLU A 50 3.37 -10.13 7.71
C GLU A 50 2.22 -9.77 8.66
N GLU A 51 1.97 -10.58 9.70
CA GLU A 51 0.90 -10.32 10.65
C GLU A 51 1.16 -9.08 11.53
N TYR A 52 2.43 -8.78 11.84
CA TYR A 52 2.80 -7.55 12.56
C TYR A 52 2.64 -6.32 11.66
N GLU A 53 3.16 -6.37 10.44
CA GLU A 53 3.08 -5.29 9.45
C GLU A 53 1.63 -5.00 9.09
N LYS A 54 0.80 -5.99 8.75
CA LYS A 54 -0.63 -5.76 8.48
C LYS A 54 -1.35 -4.95 9.57
N ARG A 55 -0.94 -5.11 10.84
CA ARG A 55 -1.54 -4.39 11.98
C ARG A 55 -0.91 -3.02 12.20
N LYS A 56 0.42 -2.90 12.12
CA LYS A 56 1.18 -1.69 12.49
C LYS A 56 1.50 -0.78 11.31
N PHE A 57 1.71 -1.37 10.15
CA PHE A 57 1.99 -0.75 8.86
C PHE A 57 1.12 -1.41 7.80
N PRO A 58 -0.22 -1.35 7.91
CA PRO A 58 -1.06 -1.86 6.82
C PRO A 58 -0.54 -1.23 5.53
N ILE A 59 -0.30 -2.04 4.48
CA ILE A 59 0.06 -1.51 3.17
C ILE A 59 -1.05 -0.52 2.83
N GLY A 60 -0.74 0.76 3.06
CA GLY A 60 -1.76 1.78 3.10
C GLY A 60 -2.23 1.94 1.67
N LYS A 61 -3.49 1.59 1.41
CA LYS A 61 -4.14 2.07 0.20
C LYS A 61 -3.92 3.58 0.17
N LEU A 62 -3.36 4.06 -0.93
CA LEU A 62 -3.01 5.47 -1.10
C LEU A 62 -4.25 6.32 -0.81
N THR A 63 -4.06 7.43 -0.10
CA THR A 63 -5.13 8.41 0.03
C THR A 63 -5.50 8.94 -1.35
N VAL A 64 -6.74 9.43 -1.52
CA VAL A 64 -7.19 10.05 -2.78
C VAL A 64 -6.20 11.14 -3.23
N ALA A 65 -5.67 11.93 -2.30
CA ALA A 65 -4.67 12.94 -2.57
C ALA A 65 -3.37 12.35 -3.17
N GLU A 66 -2.89 11.24 -2.64
CA GLU A 66 -1.70 10.55 -3.12
C GLU A 66 -1.93 9.89 -4.48
N VAL A 67 -3.10 9.28 -4.69
CA VAL A 67 -3.51 8.70 -5.98
C VAL A 67 -3.47 9.77 -7.07
N ILE A 68 -4.06 10.95 -6.83
CA ILE A 68 -4.03 12.05 -7.79
C ILE A 68 -2.60 12.54 -8.04
N ARG A 69 -1.78 12.72 -6.99
CA ARG A 69 -0.38 13.15 -7.14
C ARG A 69 0.45 12.14 -7.95
N GLN A 70 0.25 10.85 -7.69
CA GLN A 70 0.95 9.80 -8.40
C GLN A 70 0.51 9.72 -9.86
N GLY A 71 -0.79 9.83 -10.14
CA GLY A 71 -1.30 9.90 -11.51
C GLY A 71 -0.76 11.10 -12.29
N LEU A 72 -0.72 12.28 -11.67
CA LEU A 72 -0.08 13.47 -12.26
C LEU A 72 1.39 13.21 -12.59
N LYS A 73 2.15 12.63 -11.65
CA LYS A 73 3.56 12.31 -11.85
C LYS A 73 3.77 11.27 -12.96
N ALA A 74 2.96 10.21 -12.97
CA ALA A 74 3.04 9.13 -13.95
C ALA A 74 2.72 9.64 -15.37
N LYS A 75 1.76 10.55 -15.50
CA LYS A 75 1.37 11.16 -16.77
C LYS A 75 2.22 12.36 -17.18
N GLY A 76 3.14 12.82 -16.31
CA GLY A 76 3.93 14.04 -16.53
C GLY A 76 3.07 15.31 -16.62
N MET A 77 1.90 15.31 -15.97
CA MET A 77 0.91 16.38 -16.04
C MET A 77 1.00 17.28 -14.81
N THR A 78 0.77 18.57 -15.00
CA THR A 78 0.71 19.56 -13.93
C THR A 78 -0.69 19.68 -13.32
N GLN A 79 -0.80 20.21 -12.10
CA GLN A 79 -2.10 20.49 -11.48
C GLN A 79 -2.95 21.48 -12.29
N LYS A 80 -2.31 22.38 -13.05
CA LYS A 80 -2.99 23.35 -13.90
C LYS A 80 -3.66 22.67 -15.09
N GLU A 81 -2.93 21.79 -15.77
CA GLU A 81 -3.46 21.03 -16.92
C GLU A 81 -4.60 20.11 -16.50
N LEU A 82 -4.50 19.45 -15.34
CA LEU A 82 -5.59 18.65 -14.80
C LEU A 82 -6.82 19.51 -14.48
N ALA A 83 -6.62 20.70 -13.92
CA ALA A 83 -7.71 21.63 -13.62
C ALA A 83 -8.46 22.06 -14.89
N GLU A 84 -7.71 22.39 -15.94
CA GLU A 84 -8.27 22.74 -17.25
C GLU A 84 -9.03 21.56 -17.88
N ALA A 85 -8.48 20.35 -17.80
CA ALA A 85 -9.10 19.14 -18.36
C ALA A 85 -10.41 18.74 -17.65
N VAL A 86 -10.48 18.91 -16.33
CA VAL A 86 -11.66 18.55 -15.51
C VAL A 86 -12.63 19.74 -15.37
N GLY A 87 -12.28 20.93 -15.87
CA GLY A 87 -13.13 22.12 -15.79
C GLY A 87 -13.22 22.71 -14.37
N LEU A 88 -12.18 22.54 -13.56
CA LEU A 88 -12.09 23.04 -12.19
C LEU A 88 -11.04 24.14 -12.04
N SER A 89 -11.09 24.87 -10.92
CA SER A 89 -10.02 25.80 -10.59
C SER A 89 -8.77 25.06 -10.13
N THR A 90 -7.59 25.62 -10.43
CA THR A 90 -6.30 25.09 -9.96
C THR A 90 -6.23 25.00 -8.43
N SER A 91 -6.89 25.92 -7.72
CA SER A 91 -7.01 25.87 -6.26
C SER A 91 -7.75 24.62 -5.79
N ARG A 92 -8.84 24.24 -6.48
CA ARG A 92 -9.63 23.04 -6.16
C ARG A 92 -8.79 21.76 -6.31
N ILE A 93 -8.04 21.65 -7.42
CA ILE A 93 -7.08 20.55 -7.62
C ILE A 93 -5.96 20.57 -6.57
N SER A 94 -5.46 21.74 -6.20
CA SER A 94 -4.49 21.88 -5.10
C SER A 94 -5.07 21.37 -3.77
N ASP A 95 -6.34 21.66 -3.47
CA ASP A 95 -6.98 21.18 -2.24
C ASP A 95 -7.13 19.65 -2.24
N PHE A 96 -7.50 19.05 -3.37
CA PHE A 96 -7.55 17.59 -3.53
C PHE A 96 -6.16 16.96 -3.37
N THR A 97 -5.18 17.47 -4.10
CA THR A 97 -3.80 16.96 -4.02
C THR A 97 -3.17 17.24 -2.67
N LYS A 98 -3.65 18.17 -1.83
CA LYS A 98 -3.16 18.35 -0.45
C LYS A 98 -3.98 17.58 0.59
N GLY A 99 -5.05 16.90 0.18
CA GLY A 99 -5.96 16.18 1.08
C GLY A 99 -6.81 17.11 1.96
N LYS A 100 -6.97 18.39 1.58
CA LYS A 100 -7.83 19.34 2.31
C LYS A 100 -9.32 19.10 2.06
N SER A 101 -9.65 18.56 0.90
CA SER A 101 -11.00 18.16 0.51
C SER A 101 -10.91 16.98 -0.44
N GLU A 102 -11.99 16.22 -0.54
CA GLU A 102 -12.11 15.13 -1.51
C GLU A 102 -12.97 15.56 -2.71
N PRO A 103 -12.68 15.06 -3.92
CA PRO A 103 -13.55 15.24 -5.08
C PRO A 103 -14.89 14.51 -4.87
N THR A 104 -15.96 15.01 -5.49
CA THR A 104 -17.22 14.25 -5.60
C THR A 104 -17.03 13.02 -6.48
N LEU A 105 -17.94 12.04 -6.42
CA LEU A 105 -17.86 10.84 -7.29
C LEU A 105 -17.73 11.19 -8.77
N ASP A 106 -18.52 12.14 -9.25
CA ASP A 106 -18.44 12.61 -10.65
C ASP A 106 -17.07 13.19 -10.97
N THR A 107 -16.55 14.06 -10.10
CA THR A 107 -15.23 14.69 -10.27
C THR A 107 -14.12 13.64 -10.20
N ALA A 108 -14.22 12.69 -9.28
CA ALA A 108 -13.25 11.60 -9.14
C ALA A 108 -13.24 10.73 -10.41
N GLY A 109 -14.41 10.45 -10.99
CA GLY A 109 -14.54 9.75 -12.27
C GLY A 109 -13.86 10.48 -13.41
N GLU A 110 -14.02 11.80 -13.52
CA GLU A 110 -13.34 12.60 -14.53
C GLU A 110 -11.81 12.64 -14.31
N ILE A 111 -11.36 12.81 -13.07
CA ILE A 111 -9.93 12.75 -12.73
C ILE A 111 -9.34 11.38 -13.12
N CYS A 112 -10.07 10.28 -12.85
CA CYS A 112 -9.63 8.93 -13.22
C CYS A 112 -9.43 8.79 -14.72
N LYS A 113 -10.39 9.28 -15.53
CA LYS A 113 -10.28 9.28 -17.00
C LYS A 113 -9.09 10.11 -17.48
N VAL A 114 -8.90 11.30 -16.91
CA VAL A 114 -7.83 12.21 -17.33
C VAL A 114 -6.45 11.69 -16.93
N LEU A 115 -6.32 11.01 -15.78
CA LEU A 115 -5.03 10.52 -15.28
C LEU A 115 -4.78 9.03 -15.56
N ASP A 116 -5.67 8.35 -16.28
CA ASP A 116 -5.62 6.89 -16.54
C ASP A 116 -5.54 6.06 -15.25
N ILE A 117 -6.29 6.47 -14.22
CA ILE A 117 -6.37 5.80 -12.92
C ILE A 117 -7.60 4.89 -12.90
N MET A 118 -7.46 3.67 -12.39
CA MET A 118 -8.61 2.79 -12.21
C MET A 118 -9.48 3.31 -11.06
N PRO A 119 -10.82 3.37 -11.20
CA PRO A 119 -11.70 3.85 -10.13
C PRO A 119 -11.53 3.13 -8.80
N ALA A 120 -11.14 1.84 -8.81
CA ALA A 120 -10.84 1.08 -7.61
C ALA A 120 -9.69 1.69 -6.79
N ASP A 121 -8.64 2.16 -7.46
CA ASP A 121 -7.48 2.80 -6.82
C ASP A 121 -7.86 4.14 -6.20
N MET A 122 -8.81 4.87 -6.81
CA MET A 122 -9.27 6.19 -6.36
C MET A 122 -10.29 6.11 -5.22
N LEU A 123 -11.18 5.11 -5.23
CA LEU A 123 -12.30 5.02 -4.30
C LEU A 123 -12.00 4.20 -3.04
N ASN A 124 -10.80 3.64 -2.93
CA ASN A 124 -10.38 2.87 -1.76
C ASN A 124 -11.26 1.64 -1.47
N ILE A 125 -12.10 1.22 -2.43
CA ILE A 125 -13.05 0.09 -2.34
C ILE A 125 -12.40 -1.25 -2.69
#